data_AF-A0A8S2J1B3-F1
#
_entry.id   AF-A0A8S2J1B3-F1
#
_cell.length_a   1.000
_cell.length_b   1.000
_cell.length_c   1.000
_cell.angle_alpha   90.00
_cell.angle_beta   90.00
_cell.angle_gamma   90.00
#
_symmetry.space_group_name_H-M   'P 1'
#
loop_
_entity.id
_entity.type
_entity.pdbx_description
1 polymer ?
#
loop_
_entity_poly.entity_id
_entity_poly.type
_entity_poly.pdbx_seq_one_letter_code
_entity_poly.pdbx_strand_id
1 'polypeptide(L)'
;MTKSRINFGGENSGHIILGDFGSTGDGLAVGLLIATILRQSHSKASKILKVFDEMPQVKDEVLYDGQITDVQWDIIQKSADQRQEQLKSEGGSVIVRSLQKRLLSE
;
A
#
# COMPACT_ATOMS: atom_id res chain seq x y z
N MET A 1 9.94 6.30 -8.33
CA MET A 1 9.80 6.19 -9.80
C MET A 1 10.85 7.00 -10.54
N THR A 2 10.95 8.33 -10.35
CA THR A 2 11.86 9.22 -11.09
C THR A 2 13.35 8.91 -10.92
N LYS A 3 13.84 8.73 -9.68
CA LYS A 3 15.26 8.42 -9.40
C LYS A 3 15.76 7.15 -10.09
N SER A 4 14.88 6.16 -10.27
CA SER A 4 15.20 4.87 -10.86
C SER A 4 14.77 4.75 -12.33
N ARG A 5 14.28 5.84 -12.96
CA ARG A 5 13.70 5.85 -14.32
C ARG A 5 12.67 4.74 -14.56
N ILE A 6 11.77 4.53 -13.59
CA ILE A 6 10.66 3.57 -13.68
C ILE A 6 9.38 4.31 -14.07
N ASN A 7 8.59 3.71 -14.96
CA ASN A 7 7.36 4.27 -15.52
C ASN A 7 6.05 3.64 -15.00
N PHE A 8 6.11 2.74 -14.02
CA PHE A 8 4.92 2.17 -13.39
C PHE A 8 5.08 2.14 -11.86
N GLY A 9 4.00 2.42 -11.13
CA GLY A 9 3.97 2.32 -9.69
C GLY A 9 2.58 2.56 -9.14
N GLY A 10 2.38 2.25 -7.86
CA GLY A 10 1.11 2.53 -7.20
C GLY A 10 1.05 2.07 -5.76
N GLU A 11 -0.10 2.31 -5.15
CA GLU A 11 -0.41 1.96 -3.76
C GLU A 11 -1.66 1.07 -3.70
N ASN A 12 -1.86 0.37 -2.58
CA ASN A 12 -3.02 -0.49 -2.37
C ASN A 12 -4.37 0.25 -2.33
N SER A 13 -4.34 1.59 -2.18
CA SER A 13 -5.50 2.47 -2.29
C SER A 13 -6.08 2.54 -3.71
N GLY A 14 -5.35 2.04 -4.72
CA GLY A 14 -5.69 2.19 -6.13
C GLY A 14 -5.10 3.45 -6.78
N HIS A 15 -4.29 4.24 -6.06
CA HIS A 15 -3.50 5.31 -6.65
C HIS A 15 -2.36 4.73 -7.49
N ILE A 16 -2.58 4.61 -8.80
CA ILE A 16 -1.63 4.00 -9.75
C ILE A 16 -1.13 5.08 -10.71
N ILE A 17 0.20 5.15 -10.87
CA ILE A 17 0.90 6.08 -11.75
C ILE A 17 1.37 5.32 -12.99
N LEU A 18 0.88 5.75 -14.16
CA LEU A 18 1.39 5.33 -15.45
C LEU A 18 2.33 6.43 -15.96
N GLY A 19 3.62 6.31 -15.63
CA GLY A 19 4.67 7.30 -15.89
C GLY A 19 4.87 7.67 -17.36
N ASP A 20 4.47 6.80 -18.29
CA ASP A 20 4.46 7.10 -19.73
C ASP A 20 3.38 8.13 -20.11
N PHE A 21 2.34 8.28 -19.30
CA PHE A 21 1.17 9.13 -19.57
C PHE A 21 1.03 10.31 -18.60
N GLY A 22 1.65 10.27 -17.43
CA GLY A 22 1.57 11.35 -16.44
C GLY A 22 2.50 11.18 -15.25
N SER A 23 2.70 12.26 -14.50
CA SER A 23 3.58 12.29 -13.32
C SER A 23 2.85 12.02 -11.98
N THR A 24 1.55 11.77 -12.02
CA THR A 24 0.69 11.54 -10.84
C THR A 24 -0.25 10.37 -11.10
N GLY A 25 -0.92 9.87 -10.06
CA GLY A 25 -1.92 8.82 -10.23
C GLY A 25 -3.14 9.32 -11.00
N ASP A 26 -3.59 8.51 -11.94
CA ASP A 26 -4.75 8.77 -12.80
C ASP A 26 -5.59 7.49 -12.91
N GLY A 27 -6.70 7.48 -12.17
CA GLY A 27 -7.60 6.33 -12.15
C GLY A 27 -8.34 6.09 -13.47
N LEU A 28 -8.59 7.15 -14.26
CA LEU A 28 -9.28 7.02 -15.54
C LEU A 28 -8.36 6.39 -16.60
N ALA A 29 -7.12 6.87 -16.70
CA ALA A 29 -6.12 6.30 -17.59
C ALA A 29 -5.86 4.83 -17.28
N VAL A 30 -5.74 4.49 -15.99
CA VAL A 30 -5.57 3.10 -15.52
C VAL A 30 -6.79 2.25 -15.84
N GLY A 31 -8.01 2.76 -15.58
CA GLY A 31 -9.25 2.07 -15.92
C GLY A 31 -9.38 1.75 -17.41
N LEU A 32 -9.02 2.71 -18.27
CA LEU A 32 -9.00 2.53 -19.73
C LEU A 32 -7.96 1.49 -20.16
N LEU A 33 -6.78 1.49 -19.55
CA LEU A 33 -5.74 0.49 -19.81
C LEU A 33 -6.23 -0.92 -19.45
N ILE A 34 -6.82 -1.09 -18.27
CA ILE A 34 -7.39 -2.37 -17.83
C ILE A 34 -8.50 -2.83 -18.79
N ALA A 35 -9.43 -1.94 -19.15
CA ALA A 35 -10.51 -2.25 -20.09
C ALA A 35 -9.95 -2.69 -21.47
N THR A 36 -8.89 -2.03 -21.94
CA THR A 36 -8.21 -2.38 -23.19
C THR A 36 -7.59 -3.78 -23.11
N ILE A 37 -6.90 -4.10 -22.01
CA ILE A 37 -6.30 -5.43 -21.78
C ILE A 37 -7.38 -6.52 -21.75
N LEU A 38 -8.50 -6.29 -21.06
CA LEU A 38 -9.61 -7.25 -20.99
C LEU A 38 -10.25 -7.49 -22.37
N ARG A 39 -10.41 -6.42 -23.16
CA ARG A 39 -10.94 -6.51 -24.52
C ARG A 39 -10.00 -7.30 -25.43
N GLN A 40 -8.71 -7.01 -25.41
CA GLN A 40 -7.72 -7.65 -26.30
C GLN A 40 -7.46 -9.12 -25.94
N SER A 41 -7.47 -9.45 -24.66
CA SER A 41 -7.20 -10.80 -24.16
C SER A 41 -8.37 -11.77 -24.28
N HIS A 42 -9.57 -11.26 -24.58
CA HIS A 42 -10.83 -12.03 -24.58
C HIS A 42 -11.04 -12.88 -23.31
N SER A 43 -10.50 -12.44 -22.17
CA SER A 43 -10.50 -13.18 -20.92
C SER A 43 -11.21 -12.42 -19.82
N LYS A 44 -11.76 -13.15 -18.85
CA LYS A 44 -12.41 -12.55 -17.67
C LYS A 44 -11.38 -11.83 -16.81
N ALA A 45 -11.80 -10.73 -16.18
CA ALA A 45 -10.98 -9.99 -15.23
C ALA A 45 -10.46 -10.88 -14.08
N SER A 46 -11.29 -11.78 -13.56
CA SER A 46 -10.90 -12.73 -12.51
C SER A 46 -9.75 -13.67 -12.90
N LYS A 47 -9.51 -13.87 -14.20
CA LYS A 47 -8.39 -14.67 -14.69
C LYS A 47 -7.12 -13.85 -14.85
N ILE A 48 -7.23 -12.60 -15.33
CA ILE A 48 -6.07 -11.74 -15.64
C ILE A 48 -5.57 -10.99 -14.42
N LEU A 49 -6.49 -10.49 -13.59
CA LEU A 49 -6.15 -9.67 -12.43
C LEU A 49 -5.73 -10.51 -11.22
N LYS A 50 -5.98 -11.83 -11.24
CA LYS A 50 -5.51 -12.75 -10.20
C LYS A 50 -4.06 -13.16 -10.48
N VAL A 51 -3.13 -12.27 -10.17
CA VAL A 51 -1.68 -12.46 -10.42
C VAL A 51 -0.91 -13.06 -9.23
N PHE A 52 -1.46 -13.00 -8.03
CA PHE A 52 -0.93 -13.61 -6.81
C PHE A 52 -2.09 -14.02 -5.90
N ASP A 53 -1.82 -14.89 -4.94
CA ASP A 53 -2.75 -15.16 -3.84
C ASP A 53 -2.52 -14.15 -2.72
N GLU A 54 -3.59 -13.47 -2.29
CA GLU A 54 -3.52 -12.44 -1.26
C GLU A 54 -3.14 -13.04 0.09
N MET A 55 -2.16 -12.45 0.77
CA MET A 55 -1.85 -12.76 2.16
C MET A 55 -2.92 -12.14 3.07
N PRO A 56 -3.37 -12.83 4.13
CA PRO A 56 -4.24 -12.23 5.14
C PRO A 56 -3.60 -10.95 5.69
N GLN A 57 -4.32 -9.82 5.60
CA GLN A 57 -3.84 -8.52 6.07
C GLN A 57 -4.90 -7.88 6.97
N VAL A 58 -4.44 -7.32 8.10
CA VAL A 58 -5.23 -6.45 8.97
C VAL A 58 -4.55 -5.09 9.04
N LYS A 59 -5.33 -4.01 8.86
CA LYS A 59 -4.86 -2.63 8.98
C LYS A 59 -5.79 -1.89 9.93
N ASP A 60 -5.25 -1.50 11.07
CA ASP A 60 -5.94 -0.71 12.08
C ASP A 60 -5.21 0.62 12.32
N GLU A 61 -5.99 1.64 12.70
CA GLU A 61 -5.49 2.97 13.04
C GLU A 61 -5.90 3.29 14.47
N VAL A 62 -4.92 3.64 15.31
CA VAL A 62 -5.16 4.01 16.70
C VAL A 62 -5.08 5.54 16.81
N LEU A 63 -6.19 6.16 17.19
CA LEU A 63 -6.24 7.59 17.47
C LEU A 63 -5.63 7.85 18.85
N TYR A 64 -4.70 8.81 18.91
CA TYR A 64 -4.04 9.22 20.13
C TYR A 64 -4.01 10.75 20.19
N ASP A 65 -4.60 11.33 21.24
CA ASP A 65 -4.79 12.78 21.39
C ASP A 65 -3.57 13.46 22.07
N GLY A 66 -2.37 13.01 21.74
CA GLY A 66 -1.14 13.49 22.36
C GLY A 66 0.09 13.25 21.48
N GLN A 67 1.23 13.78 21.92
CA GLN A 67 2.49 13.42 21.30
C GLN A 67 2.98 12.09 21.88
N ILE A 68 3.37 11.17 21.01
CA ILE A 68 4.04 9.93 21.42
C ILE A 68 5.45 10.31 21.89
N THR A 69 5.74 10.07 23.16
CA THR A 69 7.08 10.25 23.73
C THR A 69 8.04 9.17 23.23
N ASP A 70 9.35 9.43 23.27
CA ASP A 70 10.37 8.44 22.87
C ASP A 70 10.23 7.12 23.65
N VAL A 71 9.92 7.20 24.95
CA VAL A 71 9.70 6.02 25.79
C VAL A 71 8.49 5.20 25.32
N GLN A 72 7.37 5.87 25.00
CA GLN A 72 6.19 5.19 24.46
C GLN A 72 6.48 4.60 23.09
N TRP A 73 7.23 5.30 22.25
CA TRP A 73 7.63 4.81 20.94
C TRP A 73 8.50 3.55 21.04
N ASP A 74 9.48 3.53 21.96
CA ASP A 74 10.31 2.36 22.23
C ASP A 74 9.49 1.15 22.69
N ILE A 75 8.45 1.37 23.50
CA ILE A 75 7.53 0.30 23.92
C ILE A 75 6.77 -0.25 22.72
N ILE A 76 6.22 0.64 21.87
CA ILE A 76 5.49 0.26 20.66
C ILE A 76 6.38 -0.55 19.71
N GLN A 77 7.60 -0.09 19.47
CA GLN A 77 8.56 -0.79 18.60
C GLN A 77 8.94 -2.16 19.16
N LYS A 78 9.21 -2.26 20.47
CA LYS A 78 9.48 -3.56 21.12
C LYS A 78 8.33 -4.54 20.97
N SER A 79 7.08 -4.09 21.13
CA SER A 79 5.91 -4.94 20.92
C SER A 79 5.77 -5.36 19.45
N ALA A 80 6.04 -4.46 18.51
CA ALA A 80 6.03 -4.77 17.08
C ALA A 80 7.10 -5.81 16.72
N ASP A 81 8.32 -5.67 17.24
CA ASP A 81 9.44 -6.58 17.01
C ASP A 81 9.16 -7.99 17.58
N GLN A 82 8.59 -8.06 18.78
CA GLN A 82 8.17 -9.33 19.38
C GLN A 82 7.15 -10.05 18.49
N ARG A 83 6.16 -9.31 17.97
CA ARG A 83 5.16 -9.88 17.07
C ARG A 83 5.76 -10.25 15.70
N GLN A 84 6.69 -9.45 15.19
CA GLN A 84 7.42 -9.76 13.97
C GLN A 84 8.19 -11.07 14.09
N GLU A 85 8.86 -11.34 15.22
CA GLU A 85 9.57 -12.60 15.44
C GLU A 85 8.62 -13.81 15.41
N GLN A 86 7.46 -13.70 16.05
CA GLN A 86 6.44 -14.76 16.02
C GLN A 86 5.92 -15.06 14.61
N LEU A 87 5.83 -14.04 13.75
CA LEU A 87 5.31 -14.16 12.40
C LEU A 87 6.36 -14.56 11.36
N LYS A 88 7.66 -14.49 11.68
CA LYS A 88 8.75 -14.83 10.73
C LYS A 88 8.64 -16.27 10.22
N SER A 89 8.28 -17.23 11.08
CA SER A 89 8.12 -18.63 10.68
C SER A 89 7.00 -18.85 9.66
N GLU A 90 6.02 -17.94 9.63
CA GLU A 90 4.86 -17.98 8.74
C GLU A 90 5.04 -17.06 7.51
N GLY A 91 6.17 -16.36 7.40
CA GLY A 91 6.41 -15.35 6.36
C GLY A 91 5.61 -14.06 6.54
N GLY A 92 5.04 -13.83 7.73
CA GLY A 92 4.27 -12.63 8.04
C GLY A 92 5.15 -11.42 8.40
N SER A 93 4.57 -10.23 8.33
CA SER A 93 5.26 -8.98 8.68
C SER A 93 4.37 -8.06 9.51
N VAL A 94 5.00 -7.27 10.39
CA VAL A 94 4.34 -6.23 11.20
C VAL A 94 4.93 -4.88 10.81
N ILE A 95 4.06 -3.91 10.55
CA ILE A 95 4.47 -2.54 10.24
C ILE A 95 3.69 -1.61 11.17
N VAL A 96 4.41 -0.85 11.98
CA VAL A 96 3.85 0.23 12.81
C VAL A 96 4.51 1.53 12.42
N ARG A 97 3.70 2.56 12.17
CA ARG A 97 4.17 3.90 11.83
C ARG A 97 3.28 4.96 12.46
N SER A 98 3.88 6.09 12.84
CA SER A 98 3.10 7.28 13.15
C SER A 98 2.53 7.86 11.86
N LEU A 99 1.27 8.29 11.91
CA LEU A 99 0.68 9.11 10.87
C LEU A 99 0.85 10.57 11.32
N GLN A 100 1.64 11.35 10.60
CA GLN A 100 1.49 12.81 10.71
C GLN A 100 0.11 13.14 10.17
N LYS A 101 -0.77 13.68 11.02
CA LYS A 101 -1.98 14.37 10.55
C LYS A 101 -1.50 15.43 9.55
N ARG A 102 -1.77 15.23 8.27
CA ARG A 102 -1.90 16.35 7.35
C ARG A 102 -3.06 17.15 7.95
N LEU A 103 -2.78 18.33 8.49
CA LEU A 103 -3.81 19.26 8.94
C LEU A 103 -4.78 19.40 7.77
N LEU A 104 -5.91 18.70 7.83
CA LEU A 104 -7.07 19.03 7.04
C LEU A 104 -7.57 20.31 7.70
N SER A 105 -7.10 21.44 7.17
CA SER A 105 -7.80 22.70 7.34
C SER A 105 -9.16 22.49 6.70
N GLU A 106 -10.20 22.43 7.54
CA GLU A 106 -11.55 22.80 7.11
C GLU A 106 -11.57 24.24 6.56
#